data_AF-A0A9P6RXJ6-F1
#
_entry.id   AF-A0A9P6RXJ6-F1
#
_cell.length_a   1.000
_cell.length_b   1.000
_cell.length_c   1.000
_cell.angle_alpha   90.00
_cell.angle_beta   90.00
_cell.angle_gamma   90.00
#
_symmetry.space_group_name_H-M   'P 1'
#
loop_
_entity.id
_entity.type
_entity.pdbx_description
1 polymer ?
#
loop_
_entity_poly.entity_id
_entity_poly.type
_entity_poly.pdbx_seq_one_letter_code
_entity_poly.pdbx_strand_id
1 'polypeptide(L)'
;VNAVGALMRQCPNLTTLDAISHSIAADYILAEPWACRDLETFRCQITGMNRLTVKEEEIYKAWAAKPSVEDKKEEEMVAVDPNNKDEAQHIVKVMEVLKEQLRCQKHHKRVYRRLAEMTQLRVLDLGYEFRYPYEISRRNTQETMFGGRLYAKCSPPIANTLELTLESGLSQLSALKNLEVFGFEGVDHRIETKELAWMAENWPRLRIMRGLHDPPSTVLVANDPKTRMLRETMEELRPYVKHKALREKETMFHRFDSFGSTL
;
A
#
# COMPACT_ATOMS: atom_id res chain seq x y z
N VAL A 1 10.56 1.14 -21.09
CA VAL A 1 11.27 -0.13 -20.81
C VAL A 1 11.18 -0.42 -19.32
N ASN A 2 10.72 -1.60 -18.91
CA ASN A 2 10.67 -1.97 -17.49
C ASN A 2 12.05 -2.47 -17.03
N ALA A 3 12.94 -1.53 -16.70
CA ALA A 3 14.30 -1.86 -16.29
C ALA A 3 14.33 -2.69 -15.00
N VAL A 4 13.47 -2.37 -14.02
CA VAL A 4 13.32 -3.12 -12.77
C VAL A 4 13.00 -4.59 -13.06
N GLY A 5 12.04 -4.81 -13.94
CA GLY A 5 11.63 -6.13 -14.38
C GLY A 5 12.74 -6.95 -15.05
N ALA A 6 13.59 -6.32 -15.85
CA ALA A 6 14.74 -6.99 -16.47
C ALA A 6 15.78 -7.42 -15.42
N LEU A 7 16.10 -6.54 -14.46
CA LEU A 7 17.05 -6.83 -13.38
C LEU A 7 16.60 -8.04 -12.54
N MET A 8 15.34 -8.06 -12.11
CA MET A 8 14.79 -9.14 -11.28
C MET A 8 14.83 -10.51 -11.97
N ARG A 9 14.81 -10.55 -13.31
CA ARG A 9 14.86 -11.77 -14.10
C ARG A 9 16.27 -12.24 -14.44
N GLN A 10 17.19 -11.32 -14.67
CA GLN A 10 18.51 -11.64 -15.23
C GLN A 10 19.63 -11.67 -14.18
N CYS A 11 19.38 -11.17 -12.97
CA CYS A 11 20.40 -11.02 -11.93
C CYS A 11 20.11 -11.94 -10.73
N PRO A 12 20.52 -13.23 -10.76
CA PRO A 12 20.25 -14.16 -9.65
C PRO A 12 20.93 -13.77 -8.34
N ASN A 13 22.07 -13.07 -8.42
CA ASN A 13 22.85 -12.63 -7.25
C ASN A 13 22.46 -11.22 -6.77
N LEU A 14 21.34 -10.66 -7.24
CA LEU A 14 20.88 -9.34 -6.83
C LEU A 14 20.40 -9.38 -5.38
N THR A 15 21.10 -8.69 -4.48
CA THR A 15 20.75 -8.60 -3.05
C THR A 15 20.02 -7.29 -2.70
N THR A 16 20.20 -6.25 -3.49
CA THR A 16 19.57 -4.94 -3.29
C THR A 16 19.01 -4.41 -4.60
N LEU A 17 17.72 -4.11 -4.58
CA LEU A 17 17.02 -3.35 -5.61
C LEU A 17 16.43 -2.10 -4.96
N ASP A 18 17.08 -0.96 -5.17
CA ASP A 18 16.57 0.34 -4.74
C ASP A 18 16.11 1.15 -5.94
N ALA A 19 14.81 1.05 -6.22
CA ALA A 19 14.14 1.70 -7.32
C ALA A 19 12.87 2.41 -6.82
N ILE A 20 12.96 3.08 -5.66
CA ILE A 20 11.80 3.68 -4.97
C ILE A 20 11.02 4.68 -5.85
N SER A 21 11.72 5.42 -6.72
CA SER A 21 11.12 6.36 -7.69
C SER A 21 10.55 5.68 -8.94
N HIS A 22 10.67 4.37 -9.07
CA HIS A 22 10.17 3.59 -10.19
C HIS A 22 8.98 2.75 -9.74
N SER A 23 8.14 2.42 -10.73
CA SER A 23 7.04 1.48 -10.57
C SER A 23 7.22 0.27 -11.47
N ILE A 24 6.72 -0.87 -10.98
CA ILE A 24 6.57 -2.11 -11.74
C ILE A 24 5.09 -2.50 -11.76
N ALA A 25 4.59 -2.86 -12.94
CA ALA A 25 3.22 -3.34 -13.08
C ALA A 25 3.09 -4.76 -12.52
N ALA A 26 2.00 -5.05 -11.83
CA ALA A 26 1.71 -6.35 -11.22
C ALA A 26 1.73 -7.49 -12.23
N ASP A 27 1.15 -7.28 -13.42
CA ASP A 27 1.18 -8.29 -14.49
C ASP A 27 2.61 -8.68 -14.88
N TYR A 28 3.55 -7.74 -14.82
CA TYR A 28 4.96 -8.04 -15.10
C TYR A 28 5.59 -8.90 -14.00
N ILE A 29 5.25 -8.64 -12.73
CA ILE A 29 5.68 -9.48 -11.59
C ILE A 29 5.18 -10.92 -11.74
N LEU A 30 4.00 -11.09 -12.33
CA LEU A 30 3.34 -12.38 -12.48
C LEU A 30 3.69 -13.12 -13.77
N ALA A 31 4.14 -12.40 -14.81
CA ALA A 31 4.45 -12.99 -16.11
C ALA A 31 5.64 -13.96 -16.04
N GLU A 32 6.66 -13.64 -15.25
CA GLU A 32 7.90 -14.40 -15.22
C GLU A 32 8.43 -14.61 -13.79
N PRO A 33 9.10 -15.74 -13.51
CA PRO A 33 9.76 -15.96 -12.23
C PRO A 33 10.93 -15.00 -12.02
N TRP A 34 11.14 -14.60 -10.78
CA TRP A 34 12.31 -13.80 -10.39
C TRP A 34 13.50 -14.72 -10.13
N ALA A 35 14.67 -14.35 -10.65
CA ALA A 35 15.91 -15.09 -10.47
C ALA A 35 16.58 -14.76 -9.13
N CYS A 36 16.41 -13.55 -8.62
CA CYS A 36 17.00 -13.06 -7.37
C CYS A 36 16.26 -13.59 -6.12
N ARG A 37 16.65 -14.78 -5.66
CA ARG A 37 16.03 -15.42 -4.47
C ARG A 37 16.56 -14.86 -3.14
N ASP A 38 17.79 -14.36 -3.15
CA ASP A 38 18.49 -13.85 -1.97
C ASP A 38 18.39 -12.32 -1.84
N LEU A 39 17.30 -11.74 -2.34
CA LEU A 39 17.07 -10.31 -2.28
C LEU A 39 16.80 -9.89 -0.82
N GLU A 40 17.66 -9.01 -0.27
CA GLU A 40 17.54 -8.46 1.08
C GLU A 40 16.78 -7.12 1.10
N THR A 41 16.92 -6.32 0.04
CA THR A 41 16.28 -5.01 -0.08
C THR A 41 15.49 -4.91 -1.37
N PHE A 42 14.18 -4.71 -1.26
CA PHE A 42 13.28 -4.43 -2.36
C PHE A 42 12.53 -3.13 -2.09
N ARG A 43 12.91 -2.07 -2.82
CA ARG A 43 12.26 -0.76 -2.76
C ARG A 43 11.76 -0.40 -4.15
N CYS A 44 10.46 -0.57 -4.40
CA CYS A 44 9.86 -0.27 -5.69
C CYS A 44 8.33 -0.23 -5.55
N GLN A 45 7.69 0.70 -6.25
CA GLN A 45 6.23 0.78 -6.26
C GLN A 45 5.65 -0.35 -7.10
N ILE A 46 4.61 -1.00 -6.59
CA ILE A 46 3.84 -2.00 -7.34
C ILE A 46 2.50 -1.38 -7.75
N THR A 47 2.27 -1.32 -9.06
CA THR A 47 1.09 -0.67 -9.66
C THR A 47 0.33 -1.63 -10.58
N GLY A 48 -0.81 -1.21 -11.12
CA GLY A 48 -1.62 -2.05 -12.00
C GLY A 48 -2.46 -3.10 -11.25
N MET A 49 -2.65 -2.90 -9.94
CA MET A 49 -3.61 -3.67 -9.16
C MET A 49 -5.01 -3.08 -9.38
N ASN A 50 -5.88 -3.80 -10.09
CA ASN A 50 -7.26 -3.35 -10.22
C ASN A 50 -7.94 -3.31 -8.85
N ARG A 51 -8.79 -2.30 -8.64
CA ARG A 51 -9.62 -2.13 -7.45
C ARG A 51 -11.04 -1.82 -7.88
N LEU A 52 -11.99 -2.14 -7.01
CA LEU A 52 -13.36 -1.65 -7.16
C LEU A 52 -13.35 -0.12 -7.09
N THR A 53 -14.21 0.50 -7.89
CA THR A 53 -14.50 1.93 -7.71
C THR A 53 -15.23 2.15 -6.38
N VAL A 54 -15.27 3.40 -5.88
CA VAL A 54 -15.97 3.74 -4.62
C VAL A 54 -17.42 3.24 -4.62
N LYS A 55 -18.15 3.44 -5.74
CA LYS A 55 -19.53 2.97 -5.88
C LYS A 55 -19.65 1.45 -5.87
N GLU A 56 -18.70 0.76 -6.51
CA GLU A 56 -18.69 -0.71 -6.53
C GLU A 56 -18.31 -1.29 -5.18
N GLU A 57 -17.42 -0.62 -4.44
CA GLU A 57 -17.10 -0.99 -3.07
C GLU A 57 -18.28 -0.80 -2.13
N GLU A 58 -19.09 0.25 -2.30
CA GLU A 58 -20.36 0.42 -1.59
C GLU A 58 -21.34 -0.72 -1.88
N ILE A 59 -21.49 -1.10 -3.15
CA ILE A 59 -22.31 -2.25 -3.56
C ILE A 59 -21.79 -3.54 -2.91
N TYR A 60 -20.49 -3.77 -2.95
CA TYR A 60 -19.85 -4.95 -2.32
C TYR A 60 -20.09 -4.98 -0.81
N LYS A 61 -19.89 -3.84 -0.12
CA LYS A 61 -20.13 -3.73 1.33
C LYS A 61 -21.58 -3.94 1.70
N ALA A 62 -22.52 -3.35 0.94
CA ALA A 62 -23.94 -3.55 1.15
C ALA A 62 -24.37 -5.01 0.95
N TRP A 63 -23.74 -5.71 0.01
CA TRP A 63 -23.95 -7.15 -0.18
C TRP A 63 -23.33 -7.97 0.96
N ALA A 64 -22.09 -7.70 1.36
CA ALA A 64 -21.36 -8.43 2.39
C ALA A 64 -21.93 -8.21 3.82
N ALA A 65 -22.61 -7.09 4.06
CA ALA A 65 -23.29 -6.80 5.32
C ALA A 65 -24.61 -7.57 5.49
N LYS A 66 -25.15 -8.17 4.43
CA LYS A 66 -26.33 -9.02 4.54
C LYS A 66 -25.93 -10.24 5.39
N PRO A 67 -26.71 -10.59 6.43
CA PRO A 67 -26.40 -11.73 7.27
C PRO A 67 -26.18 -12.94 6.40
N SER A 68 -25.03 -13.59 6.61
CA SER A 68 -24.61 -14.76 5.87
C SER A 68 -25.77 -15.73 5.74
N VAL A 69 -26.24 -15.89 4.52
CA VAL A 69 -27.26 -16.87 4.15
C VAL A 69 -26.59 -18.25 4.01
N GLU A 70 -25.53 -18.52 4.79
CA GLU A 70 -24.81 -19.81 4.79
C GLU A 70 -25.74 -21.00 5.13
N ASP A 71 -26.94 -20.73 5.65
CA ASP A 71 -27.98 -21.75 5.89
C ASP A 71 -29.12 -21.79 4.86
N LYS A 72 -29.20 -20.85 3.90
CA LYS A 72 -30.19 -20.99 2.82
C LYS A 72 -29.50 -21.26 1.49
N LYS A 73 -29.80 -22.44 0.97
CA LYS A 73 -29.36 -22.99 -0.32
C LYS A 73 -29.37 -21.92 -1.41
N GLU A 74 -28.40 -22.01 -2.32
CA GLU A 74 -28.24 -21.20 -3.55
C GLU A 74 -29.56 -21.02 -4.35
N GLU A 75 -30.55 -21.88 -4.12
CA GLU A 75 -31.91 -21.84 -4.67
C GLU A 75 -32.70 -20.56 -4.34
N GLU A 76 -32.49 -19.91 -3.18
CA GLU A 76 -33.25 -18.69 -2.81
C GLU A 76 -32.75 -17.43 -3.56
N MET A 77 -31.57 -17.50 -4.21
CA MET A 77 -31.03 -16.40 -5.00
C MET A 77 -31.64 -16.29 -6.41
N VAL A 78 -32.50 -17.23 -6.80
CA VAL A 78 -33.06 -17.35 -8.16
C VAL A 78 -34.54 -16.93 -8.23
N ALA A 79 -35.21 -16.69 -7.11
CA ALA A 79 -36.62 -16.27 -7.08
C ALA A 79 -36.80 -14.74 -7.28
N VAL A 80 -36.05 -14.14 -8.21
CA VAL A 80 -36.25 -12.74 -8.61
C VAL A 80 -37.42 -12.71 -9.57
N ASP A 81 -38.41 -11.83 -9.34
CA ASP A 81 -39.50 -11.64 -10.30
C ASP A 81 -38.91 -11.15 -11.63
N PRO A 82 -38.95 -11.95 -12.72
CA PRO A 82 -38.40 -11.55 -14.00
C PRO A 82 -39.10 -10.32 -14.61
N ASN A 83 -40.25 -9.92 -14.07
CA ASN A 83 -40.95 -8.71 -14.49
C ASN A 83 -40.39 -7.43 -13.85
N ASN A 84 -39.61 -7.52 -12.78
CA ASN A 84 -38.98 -6.36 -12.14
C ASN A 84 -37.62 -6.05 -12.77
N LYS A 85 -37.64 -5.24 -13.84
CA LYS A 85 -36.43 -4.89 -14.63
C LYS A 85 -35.34 -4.22 -13.79
N ASP A 86 -35.70 -3.39 -12.81
CA ASP A 86 -34.74 -2.64 -12.00
C ASP A 86 -33.99 -3.57 -11.03
N GLU A 87 -34.70 -4.53 -10.44
CA GLU A 87 -34.12 -5.54 -9.55
C GLU A 87 -33.21 -6.49 -10.32
N ALA A 88 -33.62 -6.95 -11.51
CA ALA A 88 -32.79 -7.77 -12.37
C ALA A 88 -31.48 -7.05 -12.76
N GLN A 89 -31.56 -5.76 -13.14
CA GLN A 89 -30.37 -4.95 -13.44
C GLN A 89 -29.45 -4.79 -12.23
N HIS A 90 -30.02 -4.55 -11.04
CA HIS A 90 -29.24 -4.42 -9.82
C HIS A 90 -28.47 -5.71 -9.49
N ILE A 91 -29.12 -6.88 -9.62
CA ILE A 91 -28.50 -8.17 -9.36
C ILE A 91 -27.38 -8.46 -10.35
N VAL A 92 -27.57 -8.17 -11.64
CA VAL A 92 -26.51 -8.29 -12.64
C VAL A 92 -25.30 -7.43 -12.24
N LYS A 93 -25.53 -6.17 -11.83
CA LYS A 93 -24.44 -5.29 -11.40
C LYS A 93 -23.72 -5.80 -10.14
N VAL A 94 -24.46 -6.31 -9.15
CA VAL A 94 -23.86 -6.93 -7.95
C VAL A 94 -22.98 -8.12 -8.34
N MET A 95 -23.45 -8.98 -9.24
CA MET A 95 -22.69 -10.14 -9.71
C MET A 95 -21.41 -9.74 -10.45
N GLU A 96 -21.44 -8.68 -11.26
CA GLU A 96 -20.25 -8.12 -11.92
C GLU A 96 -19.23 -7.63 -10.89
N VAL A 97 -19.69 -6.87 -9.88
CA VAL A 97 -18.83 -6.35 -8.80
C VAL A 97 -18.19 -7.50 -8.02
N LEU A 98 -18.94 -8.56 -7.70
CA LEU A 98 -18.40 -9.74 -7.00
C LEU A 98 -17.35 -10.49 -7.83
N LYS A 99 -17.61 -10.67 -9.14
CA LYS A 99 -16.63 -11.27 -10.06
C LYS A 99 -15.36 -10.45 -10.13
N GLU A 100 -15.49 -9.13 -10.21
CA GLU A 100 -14.35 -8.22 -10.24
C GLU A 100 -13.56 -8.27 -8.93
N GLN A 101 -14.24 -8.21 -7.79
CA GLN A 101 -13.61 -8.32 -6.47
C GLN A 101 -12.81 -9.61 -6.33
N LEU A 102 -13.39 -10.75 -6.74
CA LEU A 102 -12.71 -12.04 -6.71
C LEU A 102 -11.47 -12.05 -7.63
N ARG A 103 -11.56 -11.43 -8.80
CA ARG A 103 -10.44 -11.27 -9.73
C ARG A 103 -9.32 -10.45 -9.11
N CYS A 104 -9.66 -9.30 -8.50
CA CYS A 104 -8.72 -8.44 -7.78
C CYS A 104 -8.04 -9.22 -6.67
N GLN A 105 -8.78 -9.86 -5.78
CA GLN A 105 -8.22 -10.66 -4.68
C GLN A 105 -7.26 -11.75 -5.17
N LYS A 106 -7.62 -12.48 -6.24
CA LYS A 106 -6.73 -13.49 -6.86
C LYS A 106 -5.44 -12.84 -7.37
N HIS A 107 -5.53 -11.67 -7.99
CA HIS A 107 -4.38 -10.92 -8.49
C HIS A 107 -3.46 -10.52 -7.32
N HIS A 108 -4.00 -9.88 -6.27
CA HIS A 108 -3.25 -9.51 -5.06
C HIS A 108 -2.56 -10.72 -4.44
N LYS A 109 -3.29 -11.82 -4.24
CA LYS A 109 -2.75 -13.04 -3.64
C LYS A 109 -1.58 -13.61 -4.43
N ARG A 110 -1.60 -13.55 -5.76
CA ARG A 110 -0.48 -14.02 -6.60
C ARG A 110 0.75 -13.13 -6.46
N VAL A 111 0.59 -11.81 -6.41
CA VAL A 111 1.72 -10.89 -6.18
C VAL A 111 2.31 -11.10 -4.79
N TYR A 112 1.47 -11.23 -3.76
CA TYR A 112 1.92 -11.54 -2.41
C TYR A 112 2.69 -12.85 -2.33
N ARG A 113 2.24 -13.89 -3.03
CA ARG A 113 2.97 -15.17 -3.11
C ARG A 113 4.36 -14.98 -3.68
N ARG A 114 4.49 -14.20 -4.77
CA ARG A 114 5.80 -13.89 -5.35
C ARG A 114 6.69 -13.16 -4.36
N LEU A 115 6.15 -12.17 -3.64
CA LEU A 115 6.90 -11.44 -2.63
C LEU A 115 7.34 -12.33 -1.45
N ALA A 116 6.49 -13.27 -1.04
CA ALA A 116 6.77 -14.20 0.04
C ALA A 116 7.90 -15.20 -0.28
N GLU A 117 8.24 -15.40 -1.55
CA GLU A 117 9.35 -16.27 -1.97
C GLU A 117 10.73 -15.70 -1.59
N MET A 118 10.85 -14.38 -1.32
CA MET A 118 12.11 -13.72 -0.96
C MET A 118 12.31 -13.73 0.56
N THR A 119 12.58 -14.90 1.14
CA THR A 119 12.65 -15.07 2.60
C THR A 119 13.85 -14.37 3.27
N GLN A 120 14.84 -13.94 2.47
CA GLN A 120 15.97 -13.12 2.92
C GLN A 120 15.63 -11.63 3.03
N LEU A 121 14.41 -11.22 2.67
CA LEU A 121 14.04 -9.82 2.61
C LEU A 121 14.04 -9.18 4.01
N ARG A 122 14.84 -8.13 4.16
CA ARG A 122 14.99 -7.30 5.35
C ARG A 122 14.32 -5.94 5.18
N VAL A 123 14.26 -5.43 3.95
CA VAL A 123 13.62 -4.17 3.60
C VAL A 123 12.62 -4.41 2.48
N LEU A 124 11.34 -4.18 2.76
CA LEU A 124 10.26 -4.15 1.78
C LEU A 124 9.64 -2.76 1.80
N ASP A 125 9.89 -1.95 0.77
CA ASP A 125 9.31 -0.61 0.65
C ASP A 125 8.54 -0.49 -0.67
N LEU A 126 7.22 -0.49 -0.55
CA LEU A 126 6.26 -0.38 -1.65
C LEU A 126 5.83 1.07 -1.90
N GLY A 127 6.25 1.98 -1.02
CA GLY A 127 5.81 3.37 -1.02
C GLY A 127 6.69 4.30 -1.84
N TYR A 128 6.25 5.55 -1.90
CA TYR A 128 7.07 6.67 -2.34
C TYR A 128 6.72 7.91 -1.51
N GLU A 129 7.75 8.57 -1.00
CA GLU A 129 7.64 9.77 -0.19
C GLU A 129 7.22 10.96 -1.06
N PHE A 130 5.92 11.24 -1.12
CA PHE A 130 5.38 12.41 -1.82
C PHE A 130 5.33 13.68 -0.97
N ARG A 131 5.75 13.65 0.31
CA ARG A 131 5.60 14.82 1.20
C ARG A 131 6.68 15.88 1.02
N TYR A 132 7.55 15.77 0.01
CA TYR A 132 8.57 16.81 -0.20
C TYR A 132 8.03 18.02 -0.98
N PRO A 133 8.05 19.23 -0.40
CA PRO A 133 7.46 20.45 -0.97
C PRO A 133 8.01 20.84 -2.35
N TYR A 134 9.26 20.46 -2.66
CA TYR A 134 9.90 20.80 -3.92
C TYR A 134 9.33 20.04 -5.13
N GLU A 135 8.85 18.81 -4.93
CA GLU A 135 8.11 18.08 -5.98
C GLU A 135 6.66 18.58 -6.07
N ILE A 136 6.10 18.99 -4.93
CA ILE A 136 4.77 19.57 -4.79
C ILE A 136 4.63 20.91 -5.52
N SER A 137 5.62 21.81 -5.40
CA SER A 137 5.60 23.14 -6.05
C SER A 137 5.64 23.10 -7.59
N ARG A 138 6.01 21.95 -8.19
CA ARG A 138 5.89 21.73 -9.64
C ARG A 138 4.51 21.23 -10.09
N ARG A 139 3.66 20.80 -9.17
CA ARG A 139 2.39 20.13 -9.47
C ARG A 139 1.22 20.84 -8.79
N ASN A 140 0.79 22.01 -9.29
CA ASN A 140 -0.49 22.69 -8.99
C ASN A 140 -1.21 22.23 -7.71
N THR A 141 -0.54 22.26 -6.55
CA THR A 141 -1.15 21.73 -5.34
C THR A 141 -2.20 22.69 -4.87
N GLN A 142 -3.38 22.16 -4.60
CA GLN A 142 -4.42 22.94 -3.95
C GLN A 142 -3.95 23.26 -2.52
N GLU A 143 -3.69 24.53 -2.29
CA GLU A 143 -3.42 25.07 -0.97
C GLU A 143 -4.77 25.37 -0.30
N THR A 144 -4.90 25.02 0.98
CA THR A 144 -6.10 25.31 1.77
C THR A 144 -5.74 26.17 2.97
N MET A 145 -6.44 27.28 3.16
CA MET A 145 -6.27 28.15 4.33
C MET A 145 -7.09 27.62 5.50
N PHE A 146 -6.46 27.41 6.66
CA PHE A 146 -7.15 27.06 7.91
C PHE A 146 -6.54 27.86 9.06
N GLY A 147 -7.34 28.64 9.80
CA GLY A 147 -6.83 29.47 10.91
C GLY A 147 -5.73 30.47 10.52
N GLY A 148 -5.78 31.02 9.30
CA GLY A 148 -4.78 31.99 8.81
C GLY A 148 -3.43 31.37 8.40
N ARG A 149 -3.33 30.04 8.39
CA ARG A 149 -2.15 29.30 7.91
C ARG A 149 -2.47 28.56 6.64
N LEU A 150 -1.50 28.50 5.73
CA LEU A 150 -1.63 27.83 4.45
C LEU A 150 -1.19 26.38 4.56
N TYR A 151 -2.10 25.45 4.31
CA TYR A 151 -1.84 24.02 4.36
C TYR A 151 -1.69 23.47 2.95
N ALA A 152 -0.60 22.75 2.70
CA ALA A 152 -0.43 22.00 1.47
C ALA A 152 -1.28 20.74 1.56
N LYS A 153 -2.23 20.57 0.62
CA LYS A 153 -2.94 19.30 0.50
C LYS A 153 -1.96 18.24 0.02
N CYS A 154 -1.78 17.18 0.81
CA CYS A 154 -1.01 16.02 0.38
C CYS A 154 -1.55 15.50 -0.95
N SER A 155 -0.65 15.03 -1.82
CA SER A 155 -1.05 14.31 -3.02
C SER A 155 -1.93 13.13 -2.62
N PRO A 156 -2.97 12.80 -3.41
CA PRO A 156 -3.76 11.60 -3.16
C PRO A 156 -2.85 10.37 -3.19
N PRO A 157 -3.22 9.29 -2.48
CA PRO A 157 -2.50 8.02 -2.55
C PRO A 157 -2.33 7.53 -4.00
N ILE A 158 -1.25 6.80 -4.27
CA ILE A 158 -1.03 6.14 -5.56
C ILE A 158 -2.16 5.13 -5.79
N ALA A 159 -2.94 5.39 -6.84
CA ALA A 159 -4.03 4.50 -7.26
C ALA A 159 -3.50 3.15 -7.77
N ASN A 160 -4.35 2.13 -7.75
CA ASN A 160 -4.08 0.81 -8.31
C ASN A 160 -2.81 0.15 -7.75
N THR A 161 -2.58 0.32 -6.45
CA THR A 161 -1.46 -0.29 -5.70
C THR A 161 -1.90 -1.52 -4.91
N LEU A 162 -0.96 -2.22 -4.27
CA LEU A 162 -1.29 -3.35 -3.39
C LEU A 162 -2.12 -2.90 -2.17
N GLU A 163 -3.20 -3.63 -1.92
CA GLU A 163 -4.02 -3.52 -0.71
C GLU A 163 -3.36 -4.35 0.38
N LEU A 164 -2.97 -3.70 1.48
CA LEU A 164 -2.26 -4.30 2.58
C LEU A 164 -3.26 -4.83 3.62
N THR A 165 -4.23 -5.64 3.18
CA THR A 165 -5.26 -6.27 4.01
C THR A 165 -5.07 -7.79 4.07
N LEU A 166 -5.55 -8.41 5.15
CA LEU A 166 -5.53 -9.88 5.28
C LEU A 166 -6.40 -10.55 4.20
N GLU A 167 -7.54 -9.96 3.86
CA GLU A 167 -8.45 -10.44 2.81
C GLU A 167 -7.77 -10.53 1.44
N SER A 168 -6.98 -9.50 1.10
CA SER A 168 -6.24 -9.41 -0.16
C SER A 168 -4.97 -10.27 -0.18
N GLY A 169 -4.63 -10.93 0.94
CA GLY A 169 -3.58 -11.95 1.02
C GLY A 169 -2.28 -11.50 1.66
N LEU A 170 -2.28 -10.40 2.41
CA LEU A 170 -1.13 -9.95 3.22
C LEU A 170 -0.55 -11.09 4.08
N SER A 171 -1.42 -11.99 4.56
CA SER A 171 -1.03 -13.15 5.38
C SER A 171 0.02 -14.08 4.75
N GLN A 172 0.13 -14.08 3.42
CA GLN A 172 1.14 -14.86 2.70
C GLN A 172 2.57 -14.35 2.96
N LEU A 173 2.73 -13.09 3.39
CA LEU A 173 4.03 -12.53 3.77
C LEU A 173 4.50 -12.97 5.16
N SER A 174 3.80 -13.89 5.83
CA SER A 174 4.20 -14.45 7.14
C SER A 174 5.58 -15.10 7.11
N ALA A 175 6.05 -15.57 5.95
CA ALA A 175 7.37 -16.19 5.78
C ALA A 175 8.55 -15.20 5.87
N LEU A 176 8.29 -13.89 5.75
CA LEU A 176 9.32 -12.84 5.77
C LEU A 176 9.79 -12.54 7.22
N LYS A 177 10.34 -13.55 7.91
CA LYS A 177 10.76 -13.45 9.32
C LYS A 177 11.96 -12.53 9.53
N ASN A 178 12.70 -12.24 8.47
CA ASN A 178 13.85 -11.33 8.47
C ASN A 178 13.47 -9.86 8.24
N LEU A 179 12.20 -9.56 8.01
CA LEU A 179 11.76 -8.21 7.67
C LEU A 179 12.02 -7.24 8.84
N GLU A 180 12.87 -6.24 8.60
CA GLU A 180 13.25 -5.19 9.55
C GLU A 180 12.57 -3.86 9.23
N VAL A 181 12.33 -3.58 7.95
CA VAL A 181 11.74 -2.33 7.46
C VAL A 181 10.57 -2.64 6.53
N PHE A 182 9.40 -2.10 6.85
CA PHE A 182 8.22 -2.17 6.00
C PHE A 182 7.72 -0.77 5.65
N GLY A 183 7.67 -0.44 4.36
CA GLY A 183 7.23 0.86 3.88
C GLY A 183 6.10 0.76 2.87
N PHE A 184 5.12 1.65 3.05
CA PHE A 184 3.93 1.77 2.18
C PHE A 184 3.47 3.22 2.10
N GLU A 185 4.40 4.14 2.26
CA GLU A 185 4.13 5.56 2.18
C GLU A 185 3.53 5.96 0.82
N GLY A 186 2.47 6.78 0.84
CA GLY A 186 1.76 7.17 -0.38
C GLY A 186 0.98 6.05 -1.06
N VAL A 187 0.99 4.82 -0.53
CA VAL A 187 0.16 3.71 -1.02
C VAL A 187 -1.25 3.86 -0.47
N ASP A 188 -2.27 3.56 -1.28
CA ASP A 188 -3.64 3.38 -0.79
C ASP A 188 -3.75 2.04 -0.02
N HIS A 189 -3.20 2.00 1.20
CA HIS A 189 -2.82 0.75 1.87
C HIS A 189 -3.99 -0.04 2.47
N ARG A 190 -5.10 0.59 2.84
CA ARG A 190 -6.28 -0.05 3.51
C ARG A 190 -6.02 -0.82 4.82
N ILE A 191 -4.80 -0.73 5.38
CA ILE A 191 -4.49 -1.28 6.73
C ILE A 191 -5.49 -0.81 7.78
N GLU A 192 -5.97 -1.75 8.58
CA GLU A 192 -6.73 -1.53 9.81
C GLU A 192 -5.99 -2.13 11.01
N THR A 193 -6.60 -2.09 12.20
CA THR A 193 -6.00 -2.58 13.45
C THR A 193 -5.69 -4.08 13.41
N LYS A 194 -6.55 -4.90 12.79
CA LYS A 194 -6.35 -6.35 12.64
C LYS A 194 -5.12 -6.68 11.80
N GLU A 195 -4.85 -5.92 10.74
CA GLU A 195 -3.64 -6.07 9.94
C GLU A 195 -2.39 -5.74 10.76
N LEU A 196 -2.42 -4.67 11.56
CA LEU A 196 -1.29 -4.31 12.43
C LEU A 196 -1.02 -5.39 13.49
N ALA A 197 -2.07 -5.92 14.13
CA ALA A 197 -1.94 -7.04 15.06
C ALA A 197 -1.28 -8.25 14.40
N TRP A 198 -1.72 -8.61 13.20
CA TRP A 198 -1.12 -9.69 12.43
C TRP A 198 0.35 -9.42 12.06
N MET A 199 0.68 -8.20 11.62
CA MET A 199 2.06 -7.79 11.29
C MET A 199 2.96 -7.87 12.52
N ALA A 200 2.46 -7.37 13.66
CA ALA A 200 3.15 -7.42 14.93
C ALA A 200 3.46 -8.87 15.29
N GLU A 201 2.51 -9.80 15.23
CA GLU A 201 2.74 -11.22 15.53
C GLU A 201 3.73 -11.88 14.56
N ASN A 202 3.63 -11.60 13.26
CA ASN A 202 4.29 -12.39 12.23
C ASN A 202 5.69 -11.91 11.83
N TRP A 203 6.03 -10.64 12.06
CA TRP A 203 7.32 -10.05 11.69
C TRP A 203 8.13 -9.67 12.94
N PRO A 204 8.76 -10.65 13.62
CA PRO A 204 9.41 -10.45 14.92
C PRO A 204 10.63 -9.53 14.87
N ARG A 205 11.19 -9.27 13.69
CA ARG A 205 12.35 -8.40 13.47
C ARG A 205 11.98 -7.01 12.98
N LEU A 206 10.69 -6.70 12.82
CA LEU A 206 10.25 -5.41 12.34
C LEU A 206 10.69 -4.31 13.31
N ARG A 207 11.40 -3.31 12.79
CA ARG A 207 11.96 -2.19 13.56
C ARG A 207 11.51 -0.84 13.04
N ILE A 208 11.23 -0.73 11.74
CA ILE A 208 10.84 0.53 11.11
C ILE A 208 9.60 0.32 10.25
N MET A 209 8.61 1.18 10.48
CA MET A 209 7.45 1.31 9.59
C MET A 209 7.43 2.69 8.94
N ARG A 210 7.20 2.72 7.62
CA ARG A 210 7.04 3.96 6.84
C ARG A 210 5.62 4.03 6.29
N GLY A 211 5.05 5.24 6.29
CA GLY A 211 3.65 5.49 5.91
C GLY A 211 2.71 5.80 7.08
N LEU A 212 3.16 5.61 8.33
CA LEU A 212 2.38 5.98 9.54
C LEU A 212 3.05 7.07 10.40
N HIS A 213 4.07 7.76 9.87
CA HIS A 213 4.77 8.79 10.63
C HIS A 213 4.03 10.13 10.58
N ASP A 214 4.14 10.92 11.66
CA ASP A 214 3.63 12.29 11.70
C ASP A 214 4.28 13.12 10.59
N PRO A 215 3.53 13.97 9.88
CA PRO A 215 4.13 14.89 8.94
C PRO A 215 5.20 15.74 9.66
N PRO A 216 6.31 16.06 8.98
CA PRO A 216 7.34 16.91 9.56
C PRO A 216 6.71 18.23 10.02
N SER A 217 7.08 18.70 11.21
CA SER A 217 6.53 19.94 11.80
C SER A 217 6.70 21.19 10.92
N THR A 218 7.61 21.12 9.97
CA THR A 218 7.90 22.17 8.98
C THR A 218 6.87 22.23 7.85
N VAL A 219 6.09 21.18 7.62
CA VAL A 219 5.06 21.15 6.58
C VAL A 219 3.69 21.22 7.26
N LEU A 220 2.93 22.25 6.91
CA LEU A 220 1.54 22.41 7.33
C LEU A 220 0.66 21.40 6.57
N VAL A 221 0.79 20.13 6.90
CA VAL A 221 -0.08 19.05 6.43
C VAL A 221 -1.15 18.81 7.49
N ALA A 222 -2.40 18.72 7.07
CA ALA A 222 -3.46 18.28 7.97
C ALA A 222 -3.15 16.85 8.45
N ASN A 223 -3.03 16.68 9.77
CA ASN A 223 -2.85 15.36 10.36
C ASN A 223 -4.08 14.49 10.06
N ASP A 224 -3.89 13.37 9.39
CA ASP A 224 -4.92 12.36 9.23
C ASP A 224 -5.14 11.62 10.56
N PRO A 225 -6.31 11.76 11.22
CA PRO A 225 -6.59 11.10 12.49
C PRO A 225 -6.46 9.58 12.41
N LYS A 226 -6.80 8.98 11.25
CA LYS A 226 -6.70 7.53 11.05
C LYS A 226 -5.24 7.07 11.08
N THR A 227 -4.36 7.73 10.34
CA THR A 227 -2.92 7.46 10.35
C THR A 227 -2.33 7.53 11.76
N ARG A 228 -2.70 8.56 12.55
CA ARG A 228 -2.27 8.69 13.95
C ARG A 228 -2.73 7.52 14.81
N MET A 229 -4.01 7.16 14.74
CA MET A 229 -4.59 6.04 15.50
C MET A 229 -3.88 4.71 15.15
N LEU A 230 -3.63 4.46 13.87
CA LEU A 230 -2.90 3.26 13.42
C LEU A 230 -1.47 3.22 13.94
N ARG A 231 -0.78 4.37 13.97
CA ARG A 231 0.54 4.48 14.59
C ARG A 231 0.50 4.12 16.07
N GLU A 232 -0.37 4.77 16.83
CA GLU A 232 -0.51 4.55 18.28
C GLU A 232 -0.82 3.08 18.58
N THR A 233 -1.70 2.45 17.78
CA THR A 233 -1.99 1.00 17.87
C THR A 233 -0.72 0.16 17.66
N MET A 234 0.09 0.49 16.67
CA MET A 234 1.33 -0.25 16.40
C MET A 234 2.37 -0.04 17.50
N GLU A 235 2.47 1.17 18.05
CA GLU A 235 3.37 1.48 19.17
C GLU A 235 2.96 0.73 20.44
N GLU A 236 1.66 0.52 20.68
CA GLU A 236 1.17 -0.34 21.77
C GLU A 236 1.56 -1.82 21.54
N LEU A 237 1.32 -2.33 20.33
CA LEU A 237 1.64 -3.72 19.97
C LEU A 237 3.16 -4.00 19.98
N ARG A 238 3.97 -3.03 19.54
CA ARG A 238 5.42 -3.14 19.36
C ARG A 238 6.13 -1.80 19.69
N PRO A 239 6.39 -1.48 20.97
CA PRO A 239 6.95 -0.17 21.40
C PRO A 239 8.33 0.18 20.82
N TYR A 240 9.06 -0.81 20.34
CA TYR A 240 10.37 -0.65 19.73
C TYR A 240 10.32 -0.33 18.23
N VAL A 241 9.17 -0.52 17.57
CA VAL A 241 8.98 -0.14 16.15
C VAL A 241 8.95 1.38 16.04
N LYS A 242 9.75 1.92 15.12
CA LYS A 242 9.83 3.36 14.86
C LYS A 242 9.10 3.72 13.59
N HIS A 243 8.32 4.79 13.65
CA HIS A 243 7.60 5.34 12.51
C HIS A 243 8.42 6.48 11.92
N LYS A 244 9.05 6.23 10.76
CA LYS A 244 10.01 7.17 10.15
C LYS A 244 9.60 7.60 8.76
N ALA A 245 10.02 8.80 8.39
CA ALA A 245 10.00 9.25 7.00
C ALA A 245 11.13 8.63 6.18
N LEU A 246 10.95 8.59 4.86
CA LEU A 246 11.97 8.05 3.96
C LEU A 246 13.27 8.86 4.03
N ARG A 247 13.17 10.19 4.13
CA ARG A 247 14.30 11.14 4.00
C ARG A 247 14.88 11.68 5.30
N GLU A 248 14.58 11.11 6.47
CA GLU A 248 15.09 11.60 7.77
C GLU A 248 16.64 11.66 7.87
N LYS A 249 17.38 10.96 6.98
CA LYS A 249 18.85 10.92 7.01
C LYS A 249 19.55 11.90 6.05
N GLU A 250 18.86 12.48 5.07
CA GLU A 250 19.53 13.32 4.05
C GLU A 250 19.65 14.80 4.47
N THR A 251 18.80 15.27 5.40
CA THR A 251 18.78 16.67 5.82
C THR A 251 19.93 17.09 6.75
N MET A 252 20.81 16.18 7.18
CA MET A 252 22.01 16.56 7.93
C MET A 252 23.22 16.91 7.06
N PHE A 253 23.23 16.61 5.75
CA PHE A 253 24.42 16.80 4.90
C PHE A 253 24.42 18.05 4.00
N HIS A 254 23.36 18.87 4.01
CA HIS A 254 23.31 20.11 3.21
C HIS A 254 23.29 21.41 4.05
N ARG A 255 23.78 21.36 5.30
CA ARG A 255 23.95 22.57 6.15
C ARG A 255 25.35 23.21 6.09
N PHE A 256 26.19 22.76 5.16
CA PHE A 256 27.50 23.29 4.80
C PHE A 256 27.50 23.28 3.26
N ASP A 257 27.49 24.37 2.48
CA ASP A 257 28.53 25.39 2.36
C ASP A 257 27.93 26.71 1.82
N SER A 258 27.38 27.55 2.70
CA SER A 258 27.11 28.96 2.38
C SER A 258 27.85 29.90 3.33
N PHE A 259 29.12 29.58 3.61
CA PHE A 259 30.07 30.48 4.24
C PHE A 259 31.17 30.84 3.25
N GLY A 260 31.22 32.11 2.88
CA GLY A 260 32.45 32.81 2.53
C GLY A 260 32.91 32.73 1.08
N SER A 261 32.33 33.57 0.23
CA SER A 261 33.11 34.22 -0.83
C SER A 261 33.07 35.73 -0.60
N THR A 262 33.84 36.17 0.39
CA THR A 262 34.37 37.54 0.43
C THR A 262 35.65 37.55 -0.38
N LEU A 263 35.58 38.16 -1.56
CA LEU A 263 36.70 38.81 -2.24
C LEU A 263 36.22 40.20 -2.68
#